data_AF-A0A2K6TR40-F1
#
_entry.id   AF-A0A2K6TR40-F1
#
_cell.length_a   1.000
_cell.length_b   1.000
_cell.length_c   1.000
_cell.angle_alpha   90.00
_cell.angle_beta   90.00
_cell.angle_gamma   90.00
#
_symmetry.space_group_name_H-M   'P 1'
#
loop_
_entity.id
_entity.type
_entity.pdbx_description
1 polymer ?
#
loop_
_entity_poly.entity_id
_entity_poly.type
_entity_poly.pdbx_seq_one_letter_code
_entity_poly.pdbx_strand_id
1 'polypeptide(L)' 'MPKAKGKTQRQKFGYNVNQKHLNRNAGRKAAPRIECFHIRHAWDHAKSVPQNLVEIGLAVDPNKAVPLSGHGGACL' A
#
# COMPACT_ATOMS: atom_id res chain seq x y z
N MET A 1 -17.30 0.48 38.18
CA MET A 1 -16.95 1.80 37.62
C MET A 1 -15.98 1.61 36.46
N PRO A 2 -16.31 1.99 35.21
CA PRO A 2 -15.36 1.88 34.10
C PRO A 2 -14.23 2.89 34.33
N LYS A 3 -12.99 2.39 34.44
CA LYS A 3 -11.81 3.24 34.67
C LYS A 3 -11.66 4.22 33.49
N ALA A 4 -11.50 5.49 33.83
CA ALA A 4 -11.40 6.59 32.87
C ALA A 4 -10.36 6.29 31.79
N LYS A 5 -10.76 6.49 30.53
CA LYS A 5 -9.89 6.38 29.34
C LYS A 5 -8.71 7.32 29.54
N GLY A 6 -7.53 6.75 29.82
CA GLY A 6 -6.30 7.52 29.98
C GLY A 6 -6.09 8.41 28.77
N LYS A 7 -5.89 9.71 29.01
CA LYS A 7 -5.59 10.72 28.00
C LYS A 7 -4.41 10.23 27.15
N THR A 8 -4.68 9.84 25.90
CA THR A 8 -3.65 9.52 24.92
C THR A 8 -2.83 10.79 24.72
N GLN A 9 -1.66 10.85 25.36
CA GLN A 9 -0.79 12.01 25.24
C GLN A 9 -0.41 12.14 23.76
N ARG A 10 -0.80 13.26 23.14
CA ARG A 10 -0.49 13.53 21.73
C ARG A 10 1.02 13.52 21.58
N GLN A 11 1.53 12.60 20.76
CA GLN A 11 2.97 12.50 20.49
C GLN A 11 3.48 13.87 20.02
N LYS A 12 4.43 14.45 20.77
CA LYS A 12 5.08 15.70 20.37
C LYS A 12 5.85 15.44 19.07
N PHE A 13 5.86 16.43 18.18
CA PHE A 13 6.66 16.35 16.95
C PHE A 13 8.13 16.15 17.33
N GLY A 14 8.70 15.00 16.98
CA GLY A 14 10.08 14.68 17.28
C GLY A 14 11.02 15.49 16.40
N TYR A 15 11.52 16.61 16.91
CA TYR A 15 12.42 17.51 16.16
C TYR A 15 13.72 16.84 15.68
N ASN A 16 14.15 15.78 16.37
CA ASN A 16 15.36 15.00 16.02
C ASN A 16 15.06 13.84 15.05
N VAL A 17 13.80 13.66 14.64
CA VAL A 17 13.38 12.56 13.77
C VAL A 17 13.31 13.05 12.33
N ASN A 18 14.16 12.51 11.48
CA ASN A 18 14.04 12.70 10.04
C ASN A 18 12.90 11.82 9.48
N GLN A 19 11.66 12.33 9.55
CA GLN A 19 10.46 11.63 9.08
C GLN A 19 10.57 11.20 7.61
N LYS A 20 11.25 11.99 6.77
CA LYS A 20 11.46 11.67 5.34
C LYS A 20 12.26 10.39 5.17
N HIS A 21 13.31 10.20 5.98
CA HIS A 21 14.11 8.98 5.95
C HIS A 21 13.34 7.77 6.47
N LEU A 22 12.58 7.93 7.57
CA LEU A 22 11.74 6.87 8.10
C LEU A 22 10.67 6.41 7.11
N ASN A 23 9.98 7.34 6.45
CA ASN A 23 8.96 7.01 5.45
C ASN A 23 9.55 6.29 4.24
N ARG A 24 10.75 6.70 3.78
CA ARG A 24 11.48 5.99 2.72
C ARG A 24 11.84 4.56 3.12
N ASN A 25 12.34 4.37 4.34
CA ASN A 25 12.68 3.04 4.84
C ASN A 25 11.46 2.17 5.08
N ALA A 26 10.37 2.73 5.58
CA ALA A 26 9.08 2.04 5.72
C ALA A 26 8.57 1.58 4.35
N GLY A 27 8.61 2.46 3.34
CA GLY A 27 8.24 2.12 1.96
C GLY A 27 9.10 1.00 1.37
N ARG A 28 10.43 1.04 1.58
CA ARG A 28 11.34 -0.04 1.15
C ARG A 28 11.04 -1.38 1.82
N LYS A 29 10.70 -1.36 3.11
CA LYS A 29 10.33 -2.57 3.87
C LYS A 29 8.96 -3.13 3.51
N ALA A 30 8.03 -2.26 3.12
CA ALA A 30 6.68 -2.63 2.68
C ALA A 30 6.64 -3.07 1.20
N ALA A 31 7.73 -2.91 0.45
CA ALA A 31 7.78 -3.34 -0.94
C ALA A 31 7.60 -4.87 -1.04
N PRO A 32 6.81 -5.36 -2.02
CA PRO A 32 6.56 -6.78 -2.17
C PRO A 32 7.84 -7.53 -2.53
N ARG A 33 8.01 -8.73 -1.97
CA ARG A 33 9.06 -9.66 -2.39
C ARG A 33 8.57 -10.39 -3.64
N ILE A 34 9.02 -9.95 -4.81
CA ILE A 34 8.60 -10.46 -6.11
C ILE A 34 9.55 -11.60 -6.52
N GLU A 35 9.01 -12.80 -6.67
CA GLU A 35 9.77 -13.99 -7.08
C GLU A 35 10.03 -14.01 -8.60
N CYS A 36 9.08 -13.56 -9.41
CA CYS A 36 9.23 -13.53 -10.86
C CYS A 36 10.32 -12.52 -11.29
N PHE A 37 11.35 -13.03 -11.96
CA PHE A 37 12.50 -12.25 -12.41
C PHE A 37 12.11 -11.05 -13.29
N HIS A 38 11.26 -11.25 -14.29
CA HIS A 38 10.85 -10.22 -15.24
C HIS A 38 10.15 -9.05 -14.55
N ILE A 39 9.19 -9.36 -13.67
CA ILE A 39 8.44 -8.35 -12.91
C ILE A 39 9.39 -7.60 -11.98
N ARG A 40 10.31 -8.31 -11.32
CA ARG A 40 11.30 -7.69 -10.44
C ARG A 40 12.23 -6.72 -11.18
N HIS A 41 12.61 -7.02 -12.41
CA HIS A 41 13.48 -6.16 -13.23
C HIS A 41 12.74 -4.94 -13.78
N ALA A 42 11.45 -5.09 -14.09
CA ALA A 42 10.61 -3.99 -14.53
C ALA A 42 10.11 -3.09 -13.37
N TRP A 43 10.34 -3.48 -12.11
CA TRP A 43 9.85 -2.77 -10.94
C TRP A 43 10.68 -1.52 -10.61
N ASP A 44 10.06 -0.34 -10.63
CA ASP A 44 10.70 0.92 -10.26
C ASP A 44 10.34 1.34 -8.83
N HIS A 45 11.33 1.42 -7.94
CA HIS A 45 11.17 1.85 -6.55
C HIS A 45 10.81 3.34 -6.39
N ALA A 46 10.98 4.16 -7.42
CA ALA A 46 10.56 5.55 -7.41
C ALA A 46 9.05 5.71 -7.67
N LYS A 47 8.42 4.70 -8.28
CA LYS A 47 7.01 4.71 -8.65
C LYS A 47 6.14 4.06 -7.59
N SER A 48 4.87 4.48 -7.54
CA SER A 48 3.89 3.84 -6.68
C SER A 48 3.59 2.41 -7.18
N VAL A 49 3.14 1.53 -6.27
CA VAL A 49 2.67 0.18 -6.61
C VAL A 49 1.67 0.19 -7.79
N PRO A 50 0.59 0.99 -7.79
CA PRO A 50 -0.36 0.99 -8.91
C PRO A 50 0.26 1.45 -10.23
N GLN A 51 1.15 2.45 -10.21
CA GLN A 51 1.86 2.89 -11.43
C GLN A 51 2.75 1.78 -12.00
N ASN A 52 3.54 1.12 -11.15
CA ASN A 52 4.35 -0.01 -11.58
C ASN A 52 3.50 -1.12 -12.21
N LEU A 53 2.38 -1.48 -11.58
CA LEU A 53 1.50 -2.52 -12.11
C LEU A 53 0.97 -2.13 -13.50
N VAL A 54 0.47 -0.91 -13.66
CA VAL A 54 -0.05 -0.43 -14.95
C VAL A 54 1.02 -0.44 -16.04
N GLU A 55 2.23 0.02 -15.74
CA GLU A 55 3.32 0.06 -16.72
C GLU A 55 3.82 -1.33 -17.13
N ILE A 56 3.81 -2.30 -16.20
CA ILE A 56 4.16 -3.70 -16.48
C ILE A 56 3.01 -4.42 -17.24
N GLY A 57 1.83 -3.80 -17.33
CA GLY A 57 0.64 -4.39 -17.96
C GLY A 57 -0.14 -5.32 -17.03
N LEU A 58 0.00 -5.14 -15.71
CA LEU A 58 -0.72 -5.90 -14.69
C LEU A 58 -1.95 -5.12 -14.20
N ALA A 59 -3.00 -5.87 -13.87
CA ALA A 59 -4.20 -5.30 -13.27
C ALA A 59 -3.92 -4.85 -11.83
N VAL A 60 -4.27 -3.60 -11.51
CA VAL A 60 -4.22 -3.07 -10.13
C VAL A 60 -5.29 -3.72 -9.25
N ASP A 61 -6.47 -3.92 -9.83
CA ASP A 61 -7.61 -4.54 -9.17
C ASP A 61 -8.09 -5.73 -10.01
N PRO A 62 -7.92 -6.97 -9.51
CA PRO A 62 -8.30 -8.15 -10.25
C PRO A 62 -9.82 -8.21 -10.49
N ASN A 63 -10.65 -7.65 -9.61
CA ASN A 63 -12.10 -7.67 -9.76
C ASN A 63 -12.59 -6.71 -10.84
N LYS A 64 -11.81 -5.64 -11.13
CA LYS A 64 -12.08 -4.75 -12.26
C LYS A 64 -11.62 -5.35 -13.58
N ALA A 65 -10.50 -6.08 -13.57
CA ALA A 65 -9.97 -6.72 -14.77
C ALA A 65 -10.77 -7.98 -15.16
N VAL A 66 -11.21 -8.75 -14.16
CA VAL A 66 -12.03 -9.95 -14.33
C VAL A 66 -13.24 -9.82 -13.40
N PRO A 67 -14.36 -9.25 -13.88
CA PRO A 67 -15.57 -9.13 -13.09
C PRO A 67 -16.06 -10.50 -12.63
N LEU A 68 -16.19 -10.67 -11.31
CA LEU A 68 -16.75 -11.89 -10.74
C LEU A 68 -18.26 -11.92 -10.98
N SER A 69 -18.72 -12.84 -11.83
CA SER A 69 -20.14 -13.11 -12.03
C SER A 69 -20.68 -13.96 -10.86
N GLY A 70 -20.87 -13.36 -9.69
CA GLY A 70 -21.22 -14.12 -8.48
C GLY A 70 -21.84 -13.26 -7.39
N HIS A 71 -23.17 -13.11 -7.47
CA HIS A 71 -24.11 -12.40 -6.57
C HIS A 71 -24.37 -10.91 -6.89
N GLY A 72 -25.39 -10.72 -7.75
CA GLY A 72 -26.17 -9.49 -7.87
C GLY A 72 -25.57 -8.47 -8.85
N GLY A 73 -25.98 -8.36 -10.12
CA GLY A 73 -27.33 -8.66 -10.58
C GLY A 73 -28.40 -7.88 -9.80
N ALA A 74 -28.08 -6.71 -9.25
CA ALA A 74 -29.09 -5.72 -8.94
C ALA A 74 -29.23 -4.83 -10.18
N CYS A 75 -30.30 -5.06 -10.90
CA CYS A 75 -30.87 -4.15 -11.88
C CYS A 75 -31.06 -2.75 -11.27
N LEU A 76 -31.02 -1.75 -12.16
CA LEU A 76 -31.29 -0.30 -12.03
C LEU A 76 -30.07 0.58 -11.77
#